data_AF-A0A2C5Z9S1-F1
#
_entry.id   AF-A0A2C5Z9S1-F1
#
_cell.length_a   1.000
_cell.length_b   1.000
_cell.length_c   1.000
_cell.angle_alpha   90.00
_cell.angle_beta   90.00
_cell.angle_gamma   90.00
#
_symmetry.space_group_name_H-M   'P 1'
#
loop_
_entity.id
_entity.type
_entity.pdbx_description
1 polymer ?
#
loop_
_entity_poly.entity_id
_entity_poly.type
_entity_poly.pdbx_seq_one_letter_code
_entity_poly.pdbx_strand_id
1 'polypeptide(L)'
;MAVPRARLLDLMKLQCQIFATTYNPDRIRMGNKILRQRLKGPALAAYYPRKVATLKDMKREFGPHLSTWDDAEEDRTDHIKE
;
A
#
# COMPACT_ATOMS: atom_id res chain seq x y z
N MET A 1 -25.43 -25.44 -32.40
CA MET A 1 -24.47 -24.33 -32.64
C MET A 1 -23.97 -24.44 -34.07
N ALA A 2 -24.15 -23.42 -34.90
CA ALA A 2 -23.77 -23.47 -36.32
C ALA A 2 -22.26 -23.29 -36.59
N VAL A 3 -21.50 -22.81 -35.59
CA VAL A 3 -20.05 -22.56 -35.71
C VAL A 3 -19.25 -23.63 -34.96
N PRO A 4 -18.17 -24.19 -35.54
CA PRO A 4 -17.31 -25.16 -34.86
C PRO A 4 -16.63 -24.58 -33.61
N ARG A 5 -16.65 -25.35 -32.51
CA ARG A 5 -15.99 -24.98 -31.24
C ARG A 5 -14.49 -24.70 -31.42
N ALA A 6 -13.80 -25.44 -32.28
CA ALA A 6 -12.38 -25.24 -32.55
C ALA A 6 -12.08 -23.82 -33.05
N ARG A 7 -12.91 -23.28 -33.97
CA ARG A 7 -12.74 -21.92 -34.50
C ARG A 7 -12.94 -20.85 -33.44
N LEU A 8 -13.84 -21.08 -32.48
CA LEU A 8 -14.03 -20.18 -31.33
C LEU A 8 -12.81 -20.19 -30.39
N LEU A 9 -12.21 -21.36 -30.17
CA LEU A 9 -11.00 -21.48 -29.35
C LEU A 9 -9.80 -20.79 -30.02
N ASP A 10 -9.67 -20.90 -31.35
CA ASP A 10 -8.62 -20.21 -32.10
C ASP A 10 -8.75 -18.68 -31.98
N LEU A 11 -9.98 -18.16 -32.14
CA LEU A 11 -10.25 -16.73 -31.96
C LEU A 11 -9.94 -16.28 -30.53
N MET A 12 -10.35 -17.05 -29.53
CA MET A 12 -10.09 -16.75 -28.12
C MET A 12 -8.59 -16.77 -27.81
N LYS A 13 -7.83 -17.69 -28.40
CA LYS A 13 -6.38 -17.75 -28.28
C LYS A 13 -5.72 -16.51 -28.89
N LEU A 14 -6.14 -16.11 -30.09
CA LEU A 14 -5.62 -14.92 -30.78
C LEU A 14 -5.95 -13.62 -30.02
N GLN A 15 -7.17 -13.50 -29.51
CA GLN A 15 -7.56 -12.41 -28.63
C GLN A 15 -6.66 -12.33 -27.38
N CYS A 16 -6.43 -13.47 -26.72
CA CYS A 16 -5.56 -13.51 -25.55
C CYS A 16 -4.12 -13.08 -25.86
N GLN A 17 -3.61 -13.44 -27.05
CA GLN A 17 -2.30 -12.99 -27.53
C GLN A 17 -2.24 -11.47 -27.78
N ILE A 18 -3.25 -10.90 -28.45
CA ILE A 18 -3.31 -9.45 -28.74
C ILE A 18 -3.33 -8.64 -27.44
N PHE A 19 -4.13 -9.04 -26.47
CA PHE A 19 -4.34 -8.27 -25.23
C PHE A 19 -3.45 -8.71 -24.07
N ALA A 20 -2.46 -9.58 -24.32
CA ALA A 20 -1.60 -10.15 -23.29
C ALA A 20 -2.38 -10.72 -22.08
N THR A 21 -3.51 -11.37 -22.34
CA THR A 21 -4.33 -12.03 -21.31
C THR A 21 -4.08 -13.54 -21.30
N THR A 22 -4.41 -14.20 -20.19
CA THR A 22 -4.15 -15.64 -20.01
C THR A 22 -5.19 -16.49 -20.73
N TYR A 23 -4.74 -17.34 -21.66
CA TYR A 23 -5.58 -18.36 -22.30
C TYR A 23 -5.59 -19.66 -21.47
N ASN A 24 -6.76 -20.10 -21.00
CA ASN A 24 -6.92 -21.31 -20.16
C ASN A 24 -8.19 -22.11 -20.56
N PRO A 25 -8.14 -22.89 -21.66
CA PRO A 25 -9.29 -23.63 -22.17
C PRO A 25 -9.71 -24.79 -21.24
N ASP A 26 -8.76 -25.37 -20.50
CA ASP A 26 -8.96 -26.52 -19.62
C ASP A 26 -9.39 -26.13 -18.19
N ARG A 27 -9.46 -24.82 -17.91
CA ARG A 27 -9.89 -24.27 -16.62
C ARG A 27 -9.04 -24.78 -15.44
N ILE A 28 -7.74 -24.96 -15.68
CA ILE A 28 -6.77 -25.40 -14.67
C ILE A 28 -6.55 -24.29 -13.63
N ARG A 29 -6.34 -24.66 -12.37
CA ARG A 29 -6.10 -23.73 -11.26
C ARG A 29 -4.64 -23.24 -11.26
N MET A 30 -4.36 -22.19 -12.03
CA MET A 30 -3.00 -21.63 -12.18
C MET A 30 -2.61 -20.59 -11.11
N GLY A 31 -3.48 -20.26 -10.15
CA GLY A 31 -3.19 -19.25 -9.12
C GLY A 31 -3.28 -17.77 -9.59
N ASN A 32 -3.64 -17.51 -10.85
CA ASN A 32 -3.79 -16.15 -11.41
C ASN A 32 -4.70 -15.22 -10.60
N LYS A 33 -5.66 -15.75 -9.84
CA LYS A 33 -6.50 -14.98 -8.92
C LYS A 33 -5.67 -14.24 -7.86
N ILE A 34 -4.65 -14.92 -7.31
CA ILE A 34 -3.81 -14.38 -6.25
C ILE A 34 -2.86 -13.31 -6.82
N LEU A 35 -2.26 -13.57 -7.98
CA LEU A 35 -1.34 -12.62 -8.63
C LEU A 35 -2.04 -11.34 -9.12
N ARG A 36 -3.31 -11.43 -9.55
CA ARG A 36 -4.11 -10.26 -9.96
C ARG A 36 -4.62 -9.43 -8.79
N GLN A 37 -4.55 -9.95 -7.56
CA GLN A 37 -5.01 -9.23 -6.40
C GLN A 37 -4.09 -8.02 -6.16
N ARG A 38 -4.67 -6.82 -6.11
CA ARG A 38 -3.92 -5.60 -5.81
C ARG A 38 -3.35 -5.70 -4.38
N LEU A 39 -2.08 -5.32 -4.24
CA LEU A 39 -1.41 -5.30 -2.94
C LEU A 39 -2.06 -4.25 -2.03
N LYS A 40 -2.40 -4.64 -0.80
CA LYS A 40 -3.02 -3.76 0.21
C LYS A 40 -2.01 -3.16 1.21
N GLY A 41 -0.74 -3.56 1.11
CA GLY A 41 0.33 -3.16 2.04
C GLY A 41 0.41 -1.65 2.30
N PRO A 42 0.45 -0.79 1.26
CA PRO A 42 0.55 0.66 1.45
C PRO A 42 -0.64 1.25 2.23
N ALA A 43 -1.85 0.77 1.99
CA ALA A 43 -3.05 1.23 2.68
C ALA A 43 -3.03 0.83 4.17
N LEU A 44 -2.52 -0.36 4.49
CA LEU A 44 -2.40 -0.84 5.86
C LEU A 44 -1.27 -0.12 6.62
N ALA A 45 -0.14 0.14 5.96
CA ALA A 45 0.98 0.86 6.56
C ALA A 45 0.63 2.31 6.94
N ALA A 46 -0.28 2.93 6.20
CA ALA A 46 -0.76 4.29 6.44
C ALA A 46 -1.87 4.39 7.51
N TYR A 47 -2.15 3.32 8.26
CA TYR A 47 -3.23 3.29 9.25
C TYR A 47 -3.08 4.36 10.34
N TYR A 48 -1.89 4.50 10.91
CA TYR A 48 -1.60 5.58 11.85
C TYR A 48 -1.04 6.80 11.10
N PRO A 49 -1.40 8.02 11.52
CA PRO A 49 -0.78 9.23 11.00
C PRO A 49 0.74 9.14 11.05
N ARG A 50 1.39 9.58 9.97
CA ARG A 50 2.85 9.70 9.97
C ARG A 50 3.27 10.69 11.05
N LYS A 51 4.42 10.44 11.68
CA LYS A 51 5.02 11.41 12.60
C LYS A 51 5.25 12.72 11.83
N VAL A 52 4.54 13.75 12.24
CA VAL A 52 4.71 15.13 11.76
C VAL A 52 5.78 15.82 12.61
N ALA A 53 5.99 17.11 12.37
CA ALA A 53 6.91 17.91 13.17
C ALA A 53 6.52 17.85 14.65
N THR A 54 7.51 17.53 15.48
CA THR A 54 7.38 17.50 16.95
C THR A 54 7.94 18.78 17.57
N LEU A 55 7.66 19.02 18.87
CA LEU A 55 8.27 20.13 19.61
C LEU A 55 9.80 20.08 19.59
N LYS A 56 10.38 18.88 19.53
CA LYS A 56 11.83 18.67 19.37
C LYS A 56 12.35 19.18 18.03
N ASP A 57 11.59 18.94 16.95
CA ASP A 57 11.95 19.43 15.62
C ASP A 57 11.86 20.96 15.56
N MET A 58 10.85 21.55 16.19
CA MET A 58 10.71 23.01 16.30
C MET A 58 11.86 23.64 17.10
N LYS A 59 12.23 23.08 18.26
CA LYS A 59 13.33 23.58 19.08
C LYS A 59 14.68 23.47 18.36
N ARG A 60 14.89 22.43 17.55
CA ARG A 60 16.09 22.29 16.72
C ARG A 60 16.19 23.41 15.67
N GLU A 61 15.07 23.77 15.05
CA GLU A 61 15.05 24.76 13.97
C GLU A 61 15.08 26.20 14.49
N PHE A 62 14.31 26.51 15.54
CA PHE A 62 14.07 27.88 16.01
C PHE A 62 14.71 28.20 17.37
N GLY A 63 15.38 27.24 18.00
CA GLY A 63 15.92 27.36 19.37
C GLY A 63 16.79 28.60 19.65
N PRO A 64 17.59 29.14 18.70
CA PRO A 64 18.35 30.37 18.93
C PRO A 64 17.48 31.64 19.01
N HIS A 65 16.28 31.62 18.45
CA HIS A 65 15.42 32.79 18.30
C HIS A 65 14.12 32.69 19.10
N LEU A 66 13.72 31.47 19.49
CA LEU A 66 12.48 31.21 20.20
C LEU A 66 12.73 30.20 21.33
N SER A 67 12.52 30.64 22.56
CA SER A 67 12.48 29.76 23.73
C SER A 67 11.13 29.03 23.77
N THR A 68 11.14 27.71 23.62
CA THR A 68 9.94 26.88 23.70
C THR A 68 10.04 25.86 24.83
N TRP A 69 8.96 25.73 25.59
CA TRP A 69 8.79 24.79 26.70
C TRP A 69 7.94 23.60 26.25
N ASP A 70 8.19 22.42 26.82
CA ASP A 70 7.41 21.20 26.57
C ASP A 70 6.81 20.75 27.90
N ASP A 71 5.66 21.32 28.25
CA ASP A 71 5.03 21.20 29.57
C ASP A 71 4.85 19.74 30.00
N ALA A 72 4.45 18.87 29.06
CA ALA A 72 4.26 17.44 29.33
C ALA A 72 5.58 16.72 29.65
N GLU A 73 6.69 17.17 29.08
CA GLU A 73 8.02 16.64 29.39
C GLU A 73 8.54 17.19 30.71
N GLU A 74 8.27 18.45 31.02
CA GLU A 74 8.61 19.07 32.32
C GLU A 74 7.88 18.36 33.46
N ASP A 75 6.56 18.19 33.35
CA ASP A 75 5.72 17.43 34.28
C ASP A 75 6.25 16.00 34.50
N ARG A 76 6.66 15.33 33.41
CA ARG A 76 7.26 13.99 33.49
C ARG A 76 8.59 14.02 34.25
N THR A 77 9.43 15.03 34.05
CA THR A 77 10.71 15.13 34.75
C THR A 77 10.57 15.46 36.22
N ASP A 78 9.57 16.26 36.59
CA ASP A 78 9.30 16.61 37.98
C ASP A 78 8.76 15.40 38.74
N HIS A 79 7.82 14.64 38.15
CA HIS A 79 7.33 13.36 38.71
C HIS A 79 8.45 12.32 38.94
N ILE A 80 9.56 12.36 38.20
CA ILE A 80 10.68 11.41 38.38
C ILE A 80 11.62 11.84 39.50
N LYS A 81 11.69 13.14 39.79
CA LYS A 81 12.61 13.72 40.78
C LYS A 81 12.00 13.73 42.18
N GLU A 82 10.67 13.80 42.28
CA GLU A 82 9.89 13.60 43.51
C GLU A 82 9.81 12.11 43.88
#